data_AF-A0A3C0L3C0-F1
#
_entry.id   AF-A0A3C0L3C0-F1
#
_cell.length_a   1.000
_cell.length_b   1.000
_cell.length_c   1.000
_cell.angle_alpha   90.00
_cell.angle_beta   90.00
_cell.angle_gamma   90.00
#
_symmetry.space_group_name_H-M   'P 1'
#
loop_
_entity.id
_entity.type
_entity.pdbx_description
1 polymer ?
#
loop_
_entity_poly.entity_id
_entity_poly.type
_entity_poly.pdbx_seq_one_letter_code
_entity_poly.pdbx_strand_id
1 'polypeptide(L)'
;MKIGLFGINMNHLAQPKEAAIIAQHAEALGFESLWTGEHVVLPDPRQAPSPADPDTPMAHPPAFLAYLAALTTTIKLGTGITLVAQRNPVVLAKEIGTLDLITEGRLLFGVGAGYLHQEFEALGVDFESRGPRTDESIDAMRALWRDPKPSFQGKYTQFDGVQAQPRPTRPEGPPLHVGGASPAALRRTVTKGHGWYGFAMDVATAGKTIDRLRAAEARHERPNWLGDIEISITPPKPPTKAMVEDYQALGVSRVIPMLGFYPQVSMMFDLEKLAADLIQS
;
A
#
# COMPACT_ATOMS: atom_id res chain seq x y z
N MET A 1 15.49 7.63 9.38
CA MET A 1 14.51 6.61 8.93
C MET A 1 13.18 7.29 8.67
N LYS A 2 12.38 6.89 7.67
CA LYS A 2 11.01 7.41 7.51
C LYS A 2 10.06 6.66 8.45
N ILE A 3 9.17 7.36 9.15
CA ILE A 3 8.16 6.74 10.02
C ILE A 3 6.78 7.05 9.44
N GLY A 4 6.00 6.01 9.13
CA GLY A 4 4.60 6.13 8.70
C GLY A 4 3.64 5.53 9.72
N LEU A 5 2.34 5.53 9.43
CA LEU A 5 1.30 4.92 10.28
C LEU A 5 0.31 4.12 9.42
N PHE A 6 -0.06 2.93 9.86
CA PHE A 6 -1.00 2.06 9.15
C PHE A 6 -2.37 1.98 9.83
N GLY A 7 -3.43 1.87 9.04
CA GLY A 7 -4.80 1.61 9.51
C GLY A 7 -5.63 2.88 9.72
N ILE A 8 -5.32 3.98 9.04
CA ILE A 8 -6.02 5.26 9.19
C ILE A 8 -7.50 5.22 8.74
N ASN A 9 -7.97 4.11 8.18
CA ASN A 9 -9.33 3.89 7.69
C ASN A 9 -10.07 2.72 8.39
N MET A 10 -9.52 2.20 9.48
CA MET A 10 -10.02 0.98 10.15
C MET A 10 -10.56 1.27 11.55
N ASN A 11 -11.47 0.43 12.03
CA ASN A 11 -12.08 0.54 13.37
C ASN A 11 -12.73 1.93 13.56
N HIS A 12 -12.48 2.62 14.68
CA HIS A 12 -12.99 3.97 14.91
C HIS A 12 -12.48 4.98 13.87
N LEU A 13 -11.29 4.75 13.29
CA LEU A 13 -10.74 5.58 12.21
C LEU A 13 -11.41 5.32 10.86
N ALA A 14 -12.35 4.39 10.74
CA ALA A 14 -13.26 4.36 9.59
C ALA A 14 -14.22 5.57 9.60
N GLN A 15 -14.37 6.27 10.74
CA GLN A 15 -15.11 7.52 10.84
C GLN A 15 -14.26 8.69 10.30
N PRO A 16 -14.69 9.37 9.21
CA PRO A 16 -13.86 10.38 8.54
C PRO A 16 -13.37 11.50 9.47
N LYS A 17 -14.23 11.99 10.37
CA LYS A 17 -13.88 13.08 11.29
C LYS A 17 -12.78 12.69 12.29
N GLU A 18 -12.81 11.46 12.80
CA GLU A 18 -11.78 10.97 13.70
C GLU A 18 -10.46 10.78 12.98
N ALA A 19 -10.49 10.16 11.78
CA ALA A 19 -9.31 10.00 10.96
C ALA A 19 -8.70 11.34 10.53
N ALA A 20 -9.49 12.36 10.25
CA ALA A 20 -9.00 13.70 9.91
C ALA A 20 -8.17 14.30 11.05
N ILE A 21 -8.65 14.21 12.28
CA ILE A 21 -7.94 14.70 13.48
C ILE A 21 -6.59 13.99 13.61
N ILE A 22 -6.59 12.66 13.51
CA ILE A 22 -5.36 11.86 13.61
C ILE A 22 -4.40 12.15 12.45
N ALA A 23 -4.91 12.31 11.23
CA ALA A 23 -4.09 12.58 10.05
C ALA A 23 -3.37 13.94 10.15
N GLN A 24 -4.10 15.00 10.54
CA GLN A 24 -3.53 16.33 10.72
C GLN A 24 -2.53 16.37 11.87
N HIS A 25 -2.83 15.67 12.97
CA HIS A 25 -1.92 15.58 14.10
C HIS A 25 -0.64 14.80 13.74
N ALA A 26 -0.77 13.68 13.04
CA ALA A 26 0.38 12.91 12.57
C ALA A 26 1.26 13.73 11.60
N GLU A 27 0.67 14.50 10.69
CA GLU A 27 1.41 15.43 9.84
C GLU A 27 2.15 16.49 10.66
N ALA A 28 1.50 17.10 11.65
CA ALA A 28 2.11 18.11 12.52
C ALA A 28 3.27 17.54 13.36
N LEU A 29 3.21 16.26 13.73
CA LEU A 29 4.27 15.55 14.45
C LEU A 29 5.44 15.11 13.56
N GLY A 30 5.31 15.23 12.23
CA GLY A 30 6.36 14.90 11.28
C GLY A 30 6.37 13.44 10.81
N PHE A 31 5.27 12.69 10.99
CA PHE A 31 5.14 11.38 10.33
C PHE A 31 5.17 11.55 8.81
N GLU A 32 5.87 10.67 8.11
CA GLU A 32 6.14 10.79 6.68
C GLU A 32 4.99 10.27 5.82
N SER A 33 4.21 9.30 6.31
CA SER A 33 3.12 8.69 5.55
C SER A 33 1.99 8.09 6.39
N LEU A 34 0.77 8.12 5.87
CA LEU A 34 -0.41 7.42 6.39
C LEU A 34 -0.84 6.34 5.40
N TRP A 35 -1.16 5.15 5.90
CA TRP A 35 -1.49 3.99 5.09
C TRP A 35 -2.83 3.39 5.46
N THR A 36 -3.64 3.04 4.46
CA THR A 36 -4.94 2.38 4.65
C THR A 36 -4.85 0.87 4.48
N GLY A 37 -5.63 0.10 5.24
CA GLY A 37 -5.90 -1.31 4.97
C GLY A 37 -7.02 -1.50 3.95
N GLU A 38 -7.10 -2.67 3.33
CA GLU A 38 -8.15 -2.98 2.35
C GLU A 38 -8.65 -4.41 2.46
N HIS A 39 -9.97 -4.54 2.59
CA HIS A 39 -10.78 -5.70 2.24
C HIS A 39 -12.13 -5.15 1.79
N VAL A 40 -12.63 -5.62 0.64
CA VAL A 40 -13.94 -5.22 0.10
C VAL A 40 -15.06 -5.82 0.94
N VAL A 41 -14.89 -7.08 1.33
CA VAL A 41 -15.77 -7.82 2.24
C VAL A 41 -14.93 -8.76 3.09
N LEU A 42 -15.40 -9.05 4.31
CA LEU A 42 -14.79 -10.02 5.22
C LEU A 42 -15.71 -11.25 5.36
N PRO A 43 -15.15 -12.46 5.51
CA PRO A 43 -15.95 -13.67 5.67
C PRO A 43 -16.69 -13.67 7.01
N ASP A 44 -17.97 -14.07 6.98
CA ASP A 44 -18.83 -14.24 8.16
C ASP A 44 -19.37 -15.70 8.20
N PRO A 45 -19.01 -16.53 9.20
CA PRO A 45 -18.14 -16.23 10.33
C PRO A 45 -16.68 -16.03 9.92
N ARG A 46 -15.91 -15.34 10.77
CA ARG A 46 -14.48 -15.16 10.56
C ARG A 46 -13.78 -16.51 10.41
N GLN A 47 -13.02 -16.66 9.34
CA GLN A 47 -12.22 -17.85 9.06
C GLN A 47 -10.78 -17.45 8.74
N ALA A 48 -9.81 -18.21 9.23
CA ALA A 48 -8.42 -18.01 8.85
C ALA A 48 -8.27 -18.16 7.32
N PRO A 49 -7.48 -17.31 6.65
CA PRO A 49 -6.56 -16.32 7.20
C PRO A 49 -7.14 -14.89 7.35
N SER A 50 -8.46 -14.71 7.45
CA SER A 50 -9.07 -13.38 7.61
C SER A 50 -8.41 -12.58 8.74
N PRO A 51 -7.95 -11.35 8.46
CA PRO A 51 -7.18 -10.56 9.42
C PRO A 51 -8.06 -9.92 10.50
N ALA A 52 -9.36 -9.84 10.26
CA ALA A 52 -10.30 -9.09 11.07
C ALA A 52 -11.64 -9.82 11.21
N ASP A 53 -12.42 -9.42 12.21
CA ASP A 53 -13.78 -9.91 12.44
C ASP A 53 -14.74 -9.34 11.40
N PRO A 54 -15.86 -10.01 11.08
CA PRO A 54 -16.68 -9.67 9.92
C PRO A 54 -17.31 -8.28 10.01
N ASP A 55 -17.51 -7.79 11.23
CA ASP A 55 -18.09 -6.50 11.57
C ASP A 55 -17.04 -5.38 11.73
N THR A 56 -15.75 -5.66 11.47
CA THR A 56 -14.67 -4.67 11.58
C THR A 56 -14.90 -3.53 10.57
N PRO A 57 -15.13 -2.28 11.01
CA PRO A 57 -15.32 -1.17 10.10
C PRO A 57 -14.03 -0.89 9.31
N MET A 58 -14.16 -0.81 7.98
CA MET A 58 -13.05 -0.47 7.08
C MET A 58 -13.55 0.38 5.92
N ALA A 59 -13.14 1.65 5.87
CA ALA A 59 -13.52 2.53 4.79
C ALA A 59 -12.71 2.26 3.52
N HIS A 60 -13.32 2.37 2.34
CA HIS A 60 -12.66 2.03 1.07
C HIS A 60 -11.47 2.98 0.78
N PRO A 61 -10.25 2.47 0.48
CA PRO A 61 -9.04 3.28 0.47
C PRO A 61 -9.01 4.51 -0.44
N PRO A 62 -9.29 4.44 -1.76
CA PRO A 62 -9.10 5.60 -2.62
C PRO A 62 -10.00 6.78 -2.25
N ALA A 63 -11.26 6.50 -1.89
CA ALA A 63 -12.19 7.53 -1.46
C ALA A 63 -11.76 8.16 -0.13
N PHE A 64 -11.30 7.33 0.81
CA PHE A 64 -10.89 7.80 2.13
C PHE A 64 -9.58 8.60 2.07
N LEU A 65 -8.61 8.16 1.26
CA LEU A 65 -7.38 8.90 1.02
C LEU A 65 -7.64 10.23 0.30
N ALA A 66 -8.58 10.30 -0.65
CA ALA A 66 -8.96 11.57 -1.27
C ALA A 66 -9.50 12.59 -0.26
N TYR A 67 -10.31 12.13 0.71
CA TYR A 67 -10.78 12.97 1.81
C TYR A 67 -9.63 13.48 2.67
N LEU A 68 -8.69 12.62 3.07
CA LEU A 68 -7.54 13.02 3.88
C LEU A 68 -6.53 13.90 3.12
N ALA A 69 -6.41 13.70 1.81
CA ALA A 69 -5.56 14.52 0.94
C ALA A 69 -5.98 15.99 0.94
N ALA A 70 -7.28 16.27 1.02
CA ALA A 70 -7.80 17.64 1.10
C ALA A 70 -7.54 18.32 2.45
N LEU A 71 -7.17 17.55 3.48
CA LEU A 71 -6.99 18.03 4.86
C LEU A 71 -5.53 18.03 5.32
N THR A 72 -4.63 17.55 4.48
CA THR A 72 -3.19 17.41 4.73
C THR A 72 -2.39 17.94 3.55
N THR A 73 -1.16 18.39 3.79
CA THR A 73 -0.40 19.17 2.80
C THR A 73 0.90 18.52 2.35
N THR A 74 1.53 17.71 3.19
CA THR A 74 2.89 17.19 2.99
C THR A 74 3.02 15.69 3.27
N ILE A 75 2.25 15.15 4.22
CA ILE A 75 2.28 13.74 4.57
C ILE A 75 1.89 12.91 3.36
N LYS A 76 2.62 11.82 3.10
CA LYS A 76 2.27 10.91 2.01
C LYS A 76 1.09 10.04 2.37
N LEU A 77 0.34 9.64 1.36
CA LEU A 77 -0.88 8.86 1.53
C LEU A 77 -0.72 7.55 0.77
N GLY A 78 -0.87 6.42 1.46
CA GLY A 78 -0.52 5.11 0.94
C GLY A 78 -1.65 4.10 1.02
N THR A 79 -1.74 3.22 0.02
CA THR A 79 -2.56 2.01 0.09
C THR A 79 -1.71 0.86 0.63
N GLY A 80 -2.11 0.20 1.71
CA GLY A 80 -1.35 -0.89 2.35
C GLY A 80 -2.14 -2.21 2.46
N ILE A 81 -2.75 -2.73 1.40
CA ILE A 81 -2.45 -2.52 -0.02
C ILE A 81 -3.74 -2.67 -0.84
N THR A 82 -3.78 -2.09 -2.03
CA THR A 82 -4.87 -2.34 -2.98
C THR A 82 -4.77 -3.73 -3.59
N LEU A 83 -5.89 -4.46 -3.58
CA LEU A 83 -6.01 -5.81 -4.10
C LEU A 83 -6.31 -5.77 -5.61
N VAL A 84 -5.26 -5.53 -6.40
CA VAL A 84 -5.38 -5.22 -7.84
C VAL A 84 -6.09 -6.32 -8.65
N ALA A 85 -5.88 -7.59 -8.27
CA ALA A 85 -6.51 -8.72 -8.96
C ALA A 85 -8.04 -8.73 -8.89
N GLN A 86 -8.61 -8.05 -7.90
CA GLN A 86 -10.05 -8.00 -7.62
C GLN A 86 -10.79 -6.91 -8.40
N ARG A 87 -10.08 -6.11 -9.22
CA ARG A 87 -10.63 -4.91 -9.86
C ARG A 87 -10.48 -4.93 -11.38
N ASN A 88 -11.36 -4.17 -12.04
CA ASN A 88 -11.15 -3.81 -13.43
C ASN A 88 -9.98 -2.82 -13.52
N PRO A 89 -8.90 -3.12 -14.27
CA PRO A 89 -7.72 -2.24 -14.31
C PRO A 89 -7.95 -0.91 -15.03
N VAL A 90 -8.93 -0.81 -15.94
CA VAL A 90 -9.25 0.47 -16.60
C VAL A 90 -9.92 1.41 -15.61
N VAL A 91 -10.84 0.90 -14.79
CA VAL A 91 -11.47 1.64 -13.69
C VAL A 91 -10.42 2.03 -12.65
N LEU A 92 -9.60 1.07 -12.22
CA LEU A 92 -8.56 1.32 -11.22
C LEU A 92 -7.52 2.34 -11.71
N ALA A 93 -7.14 2.30 -12.99
CA ALA A 93 -6.26 3.31 -13.59
C ALA A 93 -6.84 4.72 -13.43
N LYS A 94 -8.15 4.88 -13.67
CA LYS A 94 -8.84 6.16 -13.53
C LYS A 94 -8.85 6.63 -12.08
N GLU A 95 -9.22 5.73 -11.16
CA GLU A 95 -9.31 6.03 -9.73
C GLU A 95 -7.96 6.48 -9.18
N ILE A 96 -6.91 5.68 -9.41
CA ILE A 96 -5.57 5.92 -8.86
C ILE A 96 -4.91 7.12 -9.54
N GLY A 97 -5.07 7.29 -10.85
CA GLY A 97 -4.57 8.47 -11.56
C GLY A 97 -5.22 9.76 -11.06
N THR A 98 -6.52 9.73 -10.76
CA THR A 98 -7.24 10.87 -10.18
C THR A 98 -6.81 11.13 -8.74
N LEU A 99 -6.68 10.08 -7.93
CA LEU A 99 -6.20 10.20 -6.55
C LEU A 99 -4.80 10.80 -6.50
N ASP A 100 -3.88 10.35 -7.37
CA ASP A 100 -2.52 10.90 -7.45
C ASP A 100 -2.52 12.42 -7.69
N LEU A 101 -3.41 12.91 -8.57
CA LEU A 101 -3.59 14.36 -8.79
C LEU A 101 -4.15 15.07 -7.55
N ILE A 102 -5.16 14.51 -6.89
CA ILE A 102 -5.73 15.06 -5.65
C ILE A 102 -4.68 15.13 -4.55
N THR A 103 -3.79 14.13 -4.48
CA THR A 103 -2.68 14.12 -3.52
C THR A 103 -1.50 15.01 -3.96
N GLU A 104 -1.55 15.63 -5.13
CA GLU A 104 -0.45 16.39 -5.73
C GLU A 104 0.85 15.56 -5.82
N GLY A 105 0.73 14.27 -6.17
CA GLY A 105 1.85 13.35 -6.31
C GLY A 105 2.40 12.77 -5.00
N ARG A 106 1.69 12.97 -3.87
CA ARG A 106 2.02 12.38 -2.56
C ARG A 106 1.57 10.93 -2.38
N LEU A 107 0.87 10.35 -3.37
CA LEU A 107 0.36 8.99 -3.31
C LEU A 107 1.48 7.94 -3.35
N LEU A 108 1.43 6.97 -2.43
CA LEU A 108 2.22 5.74 -2.44
C LEU A 108 1.28 4.57 -2.75
N PHE A 109 1.27 4.11 -3.99
CA PHE A 109 0.33 3.08 -4.44
C PHE A 109 0.84 1.69 -4.07
N GLY A 110 0.53 1.24 -2.86
CA GLY A 110 0.79 -0.13 -2.47
C GLY A 110 -0.21 -1.10 -3.07
N VAL A 111 0.31 -2.20 -3.64
CA VAL A 111 -0.45 -3.16 -4.44
C VAL A 111 -0.15 -4.59 -4.02
N GLY A 112 -1.12 -5.47 -4.24
CA GLY A 112 -0.88 -6.91 -4.19
C GLY A 112 -2.04 -7.71 -4.73
N ALA A 113 -1.89 -9.03 -4.62
CA ALA A 113 -2.73 -9.96 -5.33
C ALA A 113 -3.98 -10.40 -4.56
N GLY A 114 -4.10 -10.08 -3.27
CA GLY A 114 -5.17 -10.61 -2.40
C GLY A 114 -4.95 -12.08 -2.02
N TYR A 115 -5.64 -12.53 -0.97
CA TYR A 115 -5.44 -13.87 -0.39
C TYR A 115 -6.69 -14.51 0.23
N LEU A 116 -7.81 -13.80 0.36
CA LEU A 116 -9.05 -14.35 0.91
C LEU A 116 -9.91 -14.97 -0.20
N HIS A 117 -10.03 -16.30 -0.23
CA HIS A 117 -10.83 -17.00 -1.25
C HIS A 117 -12.29 -16.53 -1.26
N GLN A 118 -12.89 -16.34 -0.09
CA GLN A 118 -14.28 -15.91 0.07
C GLN A 118 -14.52 -14.52 -0.54
N GLU A 119 -13.54 -13.62 -0.42
CA GLU A 119 -13.61 -12.29 -1.02
C GLU A 119 -13.55 -12.37 -2.56
N PHE A 120 -12.69 -13.24 -3.09
CA PHE A 120 -12.65 -13.51 -4.53
C PHE A 120 -13.94 -14.14 -5.06
N GLU A 121 -14.52 -15.09 -4.32
CA GLU A 121 -15.80 -15.71 -4.65
C GLU A 121 -16.94 -14.67 -4.66
N ALA A 122 -17.03 -13.82 -3.63
CA ALA A 122 -18.03 -12.76 -3.55
C ALA A 122 -17.93 -11.76 -4.71
N LEU A 123 -16.72 -11.53 -5.23
CA LEU A 123 -16.45 -10.64 -6.37
C LEU A 123 -16.57 -11.33 -7.73
N GLY A 124 -16.79 -12.65 -7.76
CA GLY A 124 -16.83 -13.42 -9.01
C GLY A 124 -15.49 -13.45 -9.75
N VAL A 125 -14.37 -13.31 -9.04
CA VAL A 125 -13.02 -13.33 -9.62
C VAL A 125 -12.35 -14.66 -9.32
N ASP A 126 -11.78 -15.29 -10.34
CA ASP A 126 -11.00 -16.53 -10.16
C ASP A 126 -9.74 -16.28 -9.31
N PHE A 127 -9.67 -16.97 -8.17
CA PHE A 127 -8.57 -16.86 -7.22
C PHE A 127 -7.24 -17.37 -7.79
N GLU A 128 -7.26 -18.42 -8.62
CA GLU A 128 -6.02 -19.03 -9.12
C GLU A 128 -5.28 -18.12 -10.10
N SER A 129 -6.01 -17.28 -10.83
CA SER A 129 -5.43 -16.28 -11.73
C SER A 129 -5.00 -14.97 -11.07
N ARG A 130 -5.14 -14.80 -9.75
CA ARG A 130 -4.86 -13.53 -9.05
C ARG A 130 -3.45 -12.98 -9.29
N GLY A 131 -2.43 -13.85 -9.33
CA GLY A 131 -1.04 -13.47 -9.57
C GLY A 131 -0.83 -12.89 -10.97
N PRO A 132 -1.10 -13.66 -12.05
CA PRO A 132 -1.06 -13.17 -13.42
C PRO A 132 -1.95 -11.96 -13.68
N ARG A 133 -3.18 -11.93 -13.13
CA ARG A 133 -4.07 -10.76 -13.21
C ARG A 133 -3.44 -9.51 -12.61
N THR A 134 -2.78 -9.62 -11.47
CA THR A 134 -2.08 -8.48 -10.85
C THR A 134 -0.96 -7.95 -11.76
N ASP A 135 -0.14 -8.85 -12.31
CA ASP A 135 0.98 -8.47 -13.19
C ASP A 135 0.47 -7.74 -14.46
N GLU A 136 -0.59 -8.28 -15.07
CA GLU A 136 -1.19 -7.76 -16.29
C GLU A 136 -1.95 -6.45 -16.05
N SER A 137 -2.71 -6.35 -14.96
CA SER A 137 -3.44 -5.14 -14.57
C SER A 137 -2.49 -3.96 -14.35
N ILE A 138 -1.32 -4.18 -13.76
CA ILE A 138 -0.31 -3.13 -13.58
C ILE A 138 0.18 -2.60 -14.93
N ASP A 139 0.41 -3.48 -15.91
CA ASP A 139 0.86 -3.07 -17.23
C ASP A 139 -0.23 -2.33 -18.01
N ALA A 140 -1.48 -2.81 -17.92
CA ALA A 140 -2.65 -2.15 -18.49
C ALA A 140 -2.86 -0.74 -17.92
N MET A 141 -2.73 -0.57 -16.59
CA MET A 141 -2.82 0.75 -15.95
C MET A 141 -1.72 1.69 -16.45
N ARG A 142 -0.48 1.21 -16.55
CA ARG A 142 0.66 2.01 -17.06
C ARG A 142 0.49 2.42 -18.51
N ALA A 143 -0.03 1.52 -19.37
CA ALA A 143 -0.34 1.87 -20.75
C ALA A 143 -1.32 3.06 -20.80
N LEU A 144 -2.39 3.02 -19.99
CA LEU A 144 -3.37 4.12 -19.89
C LEU A 144 -2.77 5.45 -19.41
N TRP A 145 -1.81 5.41 -18.49
CA TRP A 145 -1.18 6.61 -17.93
C TRP A 145 -0.11 7.21 -18.84
N ARG A 146 0.74 6.37 -19.44
CA ARG A 146 1.93 6.79 -20.16
C ARG A 146 1.67 7.02 -21.64
N ASP A 147 0.99 6.11 -22.31
CA ASP A 147 1.07 6.01 -23.76
C ASP A 147 0.17 7.07 -24.42
N PRO A 148 0.64 7.83 -25.43
CA PRO A 148 -0.17 8.84 -26.11
C PRO A 148 -1.44 8.29 -26.76
N LYS A 149 -1.42 7.03 -27.21
CA LYS A 149 -2.56 6.28 -27.73
C LYS A 149 -2.59 4.92 -27.01
N PRO A 150 -3.20 4.84 -25.82
CA PRO A 150 -3.11 3.66 -25.00
C PRO A 150 -3.88 2.51 -25.63
N SER A 151 -3.21 1.37 -25.75
CA SER A 151 -3.80 0.09 -26.11
C SER A 151 -3.14 -1.01 -25.30
N PHE A 152 -3.86 -2.09 -25.05
CA PHE A 152 -3.35 -3.22 -24.29
C PHE A 152 -4.05 -4.50 -24.73
N GLN A 153 -3.27 -5.56 -24.95
CA GLN A 153 -3.79 -6.86 -25.35
C GLN A 153 -3.20 -7.96 -24.47
N GLY A 154 -3.84 -8.17 -23.32
CA GLY A 154 -3.53 -9.24 -22.38
C GLY A 154 -4.56 -10.36 -22.38
N LYS A 155 -4.34 -11.35 -21.52
CA LYS A 155 -5.24 -12.50 -21.37
C LYS A 155 -6.53 -12.13 -20.61
N TYR A 156 -6.42 -11.24 -19.63
CA TYR A 156 -7.48 -10.84 -18.72
C TYR A 156 -8.05 -9.46 -19.02
N THR A 157 -7.25 -8.59 -19.65
CA THR A 157 -7.59 -7.19 -19.96
C THR A 157 -7.21 -6.88 -21.39
N GLN A 158 -8.15 -6.29 -22.12
CA GLN A 158 -7.93 -5.84 -23.49
C GLN A 158 -8.67 -4.51 -23.72
N PHE A 159 -8.00 -3.54 -24.32
CA PHE A 159 -8.61 -2.30 -24.79
C PHE A 159 -7.79 -1.71 -25.93
N ASP A 160 -8.46 -0.98 -26.81
CA ASP A 160 -7.85 -0.19 -27.88
C ASP A 160 -8.76 0.98 -28.24
N GLY A 161 -8.23 2.00 -28.92
CA GLY A 161 -9.02 3.13 -29.40
C GLY A 161 -9.60 4.01 -28.28
N VAL A 162 -8.98 4.02 -27.10
CA VAL A 162 -9.45 4.77 -25.92
C VAL A 162 -8.46 5.82 -25.46
N GLN A 163 -8.90 6.72 -24.58
CA GLN A 163 -8.07 7.68 -23.86
C GLN A 163 -8.51 7.73 -22.41
N ALA A 164 -7.53 7.88 -21.50
CA ALA A 164 -7.80 8.05 -20.08
C ALA A 164 -7.20 9.38 -19.59
N GLN A 165 -8.04 10.41 -19.47
CA GLN A 165 -7.67 11.72 -18.90
C GLN A 165 -8.48 12.03 -17.62
N PRO A 166 -7.94 12.77 -16.65
CA PRO A 166 -6.55 13.25 -16.60
C PRO A 166 -5.57 12.10 -16.32
N ARG A 167 -4.29 12.33 -16.61
CA ARG A 167 -3.19 11.40 -16.29
C ARG A 167 -2.60 11.72 -14.92
N PRO A 168 -2.01 10.72 -14.22
CA PRO A 168 -1.29 10.98 -12.97
C PRO A 168 -0.13 11.96 -13.17
N THR A 169 0.41 12.46 -12.05
CA THR A 169 1.51 13.42 -12.00
C THR A 169 2.82 12.90 -12.63
N ARG A 170 2.94 11.58 -12.80
CA ARG A 170 4.06 10.91 -13.46
C ARG A 170 3.56 10.03 -14.61
N PRO A 171 4.28 9.94 -15.73
CA PRO A 171 3.87 9.11 -16.86
C PRO A 171 3.63 7.64 -16.50
N GLU A 172 4.42 7.06 -15.61
CA GLU A 172 4.32 5.65 -15.19
C GLU A 172 3.33 5.42 -14.03
N GLY A 173 2.63 6.49 -13.59
CA GLY A 173 1.77 6.48 -12.41
C GLY A 173 2.49 6.78 -11.09
N PRO A 174 1.75 6.75 -9.96
CA PRO A 174 2.32 6.94 -8.62
C PRO A 174 3.36 5.85 -8.27
N PRO A 175 4.31 6.13 -7.36
CA PRO A 175 5.22 5.13 -6.80
C PRO A 175 4.49 3.85 -6.37
N LEU A 176 4.89 2.72 -6.96
CA LEU A 176 4.26 1.42 -6.75
C LEU A 176 5.01 0.61 -5.69
N HIS A 177 4.34 0.25 -4.60
CA HIS A 177 4.91 -0.53 -3.49
C HIS A 177 4.30 -1.94 -3.45
N VAL A 178 5.06 -2.97 -3.78
CA VAL A 178 4.52 -4.33 -3.87
C VAL A 178 4.46 -4.98 -2.50
N GLY A 179 3.27 -5.42 -2.10
CA GLY A 179 3.04 -6.21 -0.90
C GLY A 179 3.26 -7.71 -1.11
N GLY A 180 3.67 -8.40 -0.04
CA GLY A 180 3.76 -9.86 0.04
C GLY A 180 5.18 -10.42 -0.06
N ALA A 181 5.33 -11.69 0.30
CA ALA A 181 6.63 -12.37 0.44
C ALA A 181 6.78 -13.64 -0.44
N SER A 182 5.82 -13.90 -1.34
CA SER A 182 5.90 -15.03 -2.27
C SER A 182 6.96 -14.76 -3.34
N PRO A 183 7.55 -15.80 -3.98
CA PRO A 183 8.46 -15.60 -5.10
C PRO A 183 7.90 -14.70 -6.21
N ALA A 184 6.59 -14.80 -6.48
CA ALA A 184 5.92 -13.95 -7.46
C ALA A 184 5.83 -12.47 -7.01
N ALA A 185 5.57 -12.19 -5.73
CA ALA A 185 5.55 -10.83 -5.20
C ALA A 185 6.95 -10.20 -5.21
N LEU A 186 7.99 -10.96 -4.84
CA LEU A 186 9.37 -10.46 -4.88
C LEU A 186 9.83 -10.21 -6.32
N ARG A 187 9.53 -11.12 -7.26
CA ARG A 187 9.75 -10.87 -8.70
C ARG A 187 9.07 -9.58 -9.16
N ARG A 188 7.78 -9.39 -8.83
CA ARG A 188 7.02 -8.18 -9.20
C ARG A 188 7.63 -6.92 -8.61
N THR A 189 8.15 -6.99 -7.38
CA THR A 189 8.89 -5.87 -6.76
C THR A 189 10.06 -5.48 -7.64
N VAL A 190 10.90 -6.44 -8.03
CA VAL A 190 12.10 -6.19 -8.85
C VAL A 190 11.74 -5.63 -10.21
N THR A 191 10.77 -6.25 -10.90
CA THR A 191 10.48 -5.95 -12.31
C THR A 191 9.52 -4.78 -12.52
N LYS A 192 8.70 -4.43 -11.51
CA LYS A 192 7.63 -3.42 -11.64
C LYS A 192 7.53 -2.44 -10.45
N GLY A 193 8.11 -2.74 -9.30
CA GLY A 193 7.93 -1.96 -8.07
C GLY A 193 8.98 -0.87 -7.88
N HIS A 194 8.56 0.28 -7.36
CA HIS A 194 9.47 1.28 -6.78
C HIS A 194 9.85 0.90 -5.35
N GLY A 195 9.02 0.11 -4.68
CA GLY A 195 9.30 -0.40 -3.35
C GLY A 195 8.67 -1.74 -3.06
N TRP A 196 9.06 -2.31 -1.92
CA TRP A 196 8.47 -3.50 -1.31
C TRP A 196 7.87 -3.15 0.04
N TYR A 197 6.73 -3.75 0.37
CA TYR A 197 6.06 -3.58 1.64
C TYR A 197 5.86 -4.94 2.33
N GLY A 198 6.63 -5.18 3.40
CA GLY A 198 6.43 -6.29 4.32
C GLY A 198 5.48 -5.92 5.45
N PHE A 199 4.44 -6.74 5.67
CA PHE A 199 3.41 -6.47 6.67
C PHE A 199 3.47 -7.46 7.83
N ALA A 200 3.37 -6.95 9.07
CA ALA A 200 3.47 -7.72 10.31
C ALA A 200 4.74 -8.60 10.42
N MET A 201 5.89 -8.08 10.00
CA MET A 201 7.16 -8.81 9.99
C MET A 201 8.08 -8.32 11.11
N ASP A 202 8.52 -9.22 12.00
CA ASP A 202 9.62 -8.92 12.92
C ASP A 202 10.96 -8.77 12.17
N VAL A 203 12.00 -8.31 12.87
CA VAL A 203 13.33 -8.05 12.29
C VAL A 203 13.89 -9.31 11.60
N ALA A 204 13.78 -10.47 12.24
CA ALA A 204 14.31 -11.73 11.70
C ALA A 204 13.59 -12.16 10.41
N THR A 205 12.26 -12.05 10.38
CA THR A 205 11.43 -12.37 9.20
C THR A 205 11.65 -11.37 8.07
N ALA A 206 11.77 -10.08 8.41
CA ALA A 206 12.11 -9.03 7.47
C ALA A 206 13.48 -9.31 6.82
N GLY A 207 14.52 -9.59 7.62
CA GLY A 207 15.86 -9.91 7.13
C GLY A 207 15.87 -11.08 6.13
N LYS A 208 15.24 -12.20 6.49
CA LYS A 208 15.10 -13.37 5.60
C LYS A 208 14.37 -13.03 4.29
N THR A 209 13.37 -12.15 4.35
CA THR A 209 12.60 -11.77 3.15
C THR A 209 13.38 -10.79 2.28
N ILE A 210 14.14 -9.88 2.89
CA ILE A 210 15.06 -8.96 2.19
C ILE A 210 16.17 -9.75 1.49
N ASP A 211 16.73 -10.79 2.10
CA ASP A 211 17.72 -11.64 1.42
C ASP A 211 17.11 -12.37 0.22
N ARG A 212 15.85 -12.82 0.32
CA ARG A 212 15.12 -13.39 -0.82
C ARG A 212 14.80 -12.35 -1.89
N LEU A 213 14.59 -11.09 -1.53
CA LEU A 213 14.40 -9.98 -2.46
C LEU A 213 15.70 -9.68 -3.21
N ARG A 214 16.84 -9.59 -2.51
CA ARG A 214 18.18 -9.45 -3.11
C ARG A 214 18.50 -10.61 -4.06
N ALA A 215 18.14 -11.83 -3.67
CA ALA A 215 18.27 -13.00 -4.55
C ALA A 215 17.31 -12.96 -5.76
N ALA A 216 16.20 -12.23 -5.67
CA ALA A 216 15.32 -11.98 -6.82
C ALA A 216 15.90 -10.90 -7.75
N GLU A 217 16.53 -9.85 -7.20
CA GLU A 217 17.24 -8.82 -7.98
C GLU A 217 18.38 -9.44 -8.81
N ALA A 218 19.10 -10.42 -8.26
CA ALA A 218 20.13 -11.15 -9.00
C ALA A 218 19.58 -12.05 -10.14
N ARG A 219 18.28 -12.37 -10.13
CA ARG A 219 17.65 -13.32 -11.09
C ARG A 219 16.74 -12.65 -12.12
N HIS A 220 16.35 -11.41 -11.89
CA HIS A 220 15.37 -10.71 -12.71
C HIS A 220 15.88 -9.32 -13.06
N GLU A 221 15.66 -8.91 -14.30
CA GLU A 221 16.04 -7.58 -14.75
C GLU A 221 15.13 -6.52 -14.11
N ARG A 222 15.77 -5.47 -13.58
CA ARG A 222 15.10 -4.29 -13.03
C ARG A 222 15.23 -3.12 -14.00
N PRO A 223 14.12 -2.56 -14.49
CA PRO A 223 14.17 -1.34 -15.30
C PRO A 223 14.80 -0.16 -14.54
N ASN A 224 15.76 0.53 -15.17
CA ASN A 224 16.51 1.64 -14.55
C ASN A 224 15.62 2.77 -14.02
N TRP A 225 14.49 3.04 -14.67
CA TRP A 225 13.57 4.12 -14.28
C TRP A 225 12.89 3.89 -12.93
N LEU A 226 12.90 2.65 -12.41
CA LEU A 226 12.35 2.34 -11.09
C LEU A 226 13.26 2.75 -9.94
N GLY A 227 14.52 3.10 -10.19
CA GLY A 227 15.51 3.44 -9.16
C GLY A 227 15.76 2.30 -8.17
N ASP A 228 16.31 2.61 -6.99
CA ASP A 228 16.51 1.63 -5.92
C ASP A 228 15.18 1.18 -5.30
N ILE A 229 15.13 -0.05 -4.77
CA ILE A 229 13.91 -0.56 -4.13
C ILE A 229 13.75 0.06 -2.74
N GLU A 230 12.71 0.85 -2.54
CA GLU A 230 12.36 1.36 -1.21
C GLU A 230 11.72 0.26 -0.35
N ILE A 231 12.32 -0.06 0.78
CA ILE A 231 11.85 -1.12 1.68
C ILE A 231 11.01 -0.51 2.81
N SER A 232 9.74 -0.93 2.91
CA SER A 232 8.82 -0.52 3.97
C SER A 232 8.39 -1.72 4.81
N ILE A 233 8.34 -1.57 6.14
CA ILE A 233 7.92 -2.63 7.07
C ILE A 233 6.87 -2.13 8.05
N THR A 234 5.76 -2.87 8.17
CA THR A 234 4.91 -2.81 9.36
C THR A 234 5.40 -3.84 10.37
N PRO A 235 5.89 -3.41 11.55
CA PRO A 235 6.26 -4.33 12.61
C PRO A 235 5.02 -5.00 13.22
N PRO A 236 5.14 -6.20 13.80
CA PRO A 236 4.02 -6.94 14.37
C PRO A 236 3.55 -6.41 15.73
N LYS A 237 4.22 -5.38 16.27
CA LYS A 237 3.96 -4.73 17.55
C LYS A 237 4.47 -3.28 17.53
N PRO A 238 4.09 -2.43 18.51
CA PRO A 238 4.68 -1.10 18.66
C PRO A 238 6.21 -1.17 18.63
N PRO A 239 6.88 -0.41 17.74
CA PRO A 239 8.33 -0.46 17.66
C PRO A 239 8.98 0.31 18.81
N THR A 240 10.15 -0.17 19.23
CA THR A 240 11.10 0.60 20.04
C THR A 240 12.16 1.24 19.13
N LYS A 241 12.92 2.22 19.65
CA LYS A 241 14.06 2.82 18.93
C LYS A 241 15.05 1.75 18.46
N ALA A 242 15.42 0.81 19.33
CA ALA A 242 16.31 -0.31 18.99
C ALA A 242 15.75 -1.17 17.85
N MET A 243 14.44 -1.47 17.84
CA MET A 243 13.84 -2.21 16.72
C MET A 243 13.92 -1.42 15.40
N VAL A 244 13.75 -0.10 15.44
CA VAL A 244 13.88 0.74 14.24
C VAL A 244 15.32 0.77 13.73
N GLU A 245 16.30 0.82 14.63
CA GLU A 245 17.73 0.73 14.31
C GLU A 245 18.07 -0.64 13.69
N ASP A 246 17.50 -1.74 14.22
CA ASP A 246 17.66 -3.08 13.66
C ASP A 246 17.08 -3.18 12.25
N TYR A 247 15.87 -2.63 12.01
CA TYR A 247 15.30 -2.55 10.66
C TYR A 247 16.17 -1.69 9.74
N GLN A 248 16.69 -0.56 10.23
CA GLN A 248 17.59 0.30 9.47
C GLN A 248 18.85 -0.44 9.03
N ALA A 249 19.44 -1.24 9.90
CA ALA A 249 20.62 -2.05 9.60
C ALA A 249 20.36 -3.09 8.48
N LEU A 250 19.11 -3.51 8.27
CA LEU A 250 18.71 -4.38 7.16
C LEU A 250 18.51 -3.63 5.83
N GLY A 251 18.57 -2.30 5.83
CA GLY A 251 18.28 -1.46 4.67
C GLY A 251 16.80 -1.04 4.55
N VAL A 252 16.00 -1.23 5.60
CA VAL A 252 14.63 -0.71 5.63
C VAL A 252 14.67 0.81 5.53
N SER A 253 13.83 1.38 4.67
CA SER A 253 13.74 2.82 4.41
C SER A 253 12.58 3.48 5.17
N ARG A 254 11.52 2.71 5.45
CA ARG A 254 10.34 3.16 6.19
C ARG A 254 9.84 2.11 7.18
N VAL A 255 9.56 2.52 8.41
CA VAL A 255 8.83 1.72 9.41
C VAL A 255 7.42 2.29 9.56
N ILE A 256 6.39 1.43 9.56
CA ILE A 256 4.98 1.83 9.53
C ILE A 256 4.20 1.14 10.67
N PRO A 257 4.21 1.66 11.91
CA PRO A 257 3.46 1.06 13.01
C PRO A 257 1.95 1.10 12.76
N MET A 258 1.23 0.11 13.27
CA MET A 258 -0.23 0.07 13.16
C MET A 258 -0.88 0.96 14.21
N LEU A 259 -1.83 1.81 13.79
CA LEU A 259 -2.64 2.63 14.69
C LEU A 259 -3.51 1.76 15.62
N GLY A 260 -3.90 0.57 15.17
CA GLY A 260 -4.65 -0.39 15.98
C GLY A 260 -3.90 -0.93 17.21
N PHE A 261 -2.60 -0.64 17.36
CA PHE A 261 -1.88 -0.96 18.61
C PHE A 261 -2.16 0.04 19.73
N TYR A 262 -2.69 1.23 19.42
CA TYR A 262 -2.90 2.30 20.37
C TYR A 262 -4.39 2.44 20.70
N PRO A 263 -4.78 2.44 21.99
CA PRO A 263 -6.17 2.65 22.38
C PRO A 263 -6.70 3.99 21.89
N GLN A 264 -7.97 4.03 21.45
CA GLN A 264 -8.61 5.27 20.97
C GLN A 264 -8.51 6.42 21.99
N VAL A 265 -8.66 6.10 23.28
CA VAL A 265 -8.65 7.10 24.37
C VAL A 265 -7.28 7.76 24.60
N SER A 266 -6.19 7.10 24.22
CA SER A 266 -4.81 7.58 24.43
C SER A 266 -4.06 7.86 23.13
N MET A 267 -4.67 7.61 21.97
CA MET A 267 -4.00 7.61 20.67
C MET A 267 -3.20 8.88 20.39
N MET A 268 -3.74 10.06 20.70
CA MET A 268 -3.02 11.34 20.52
C MET A 268 -1.72 11.37 21.32
N PHE A 269 -1.80 11.09 22.62
CA PHE A 269 -0.63 11.05 23.51
C PHE A 269 0.38 9.97 23.09
N ASP A 270 -0.10 8.80 22.68
CA ASP A 270 0.76 7.70 22.22
C ASP A 270 1.51 8.08 20.93
N LEU A 271 0.87 8.81 20.01
CA LEU A 271 1.51 9.31 18.80
C LEU A 271 2.54 10.41 19.08
N GLU A 272 2.27 11.32 20.01
CA GLU A 272 3.24 12.33 20.46
C GLU A 272 4.49 11.65 21.03
N LYS A 273 4.31 10.66 21.90
CA LYS A 273 5.41 9.88 22.46
C LYS A 273 6.19 9.14 21.37
N LEU A 274 5.48 8.49 20.45
CA LEU A 274 6.10 7.77 19.34
C LEU A 274 6.93 8.71 18.44
N ALA A 275 6.42 9.91 18.16
CA ALA A 275 7.13 10.92 17.38
C ALA A 275 8.37 11.45 18.10
N ALA A 276 8.27 11.72 19.41
CA ALA A 276 9.41 12.11 20.23
C ALA A 276 10.50 11.03 20.24
N ASP A 277 10.11 9.76 20.37
CA ASP A 277 11.03 8.62 20.47
C ASP A 277 11.68 8.26 19.13
N LEU A 278 10.99 8.44 17.98
CA LEU A 278 11.42 7.87 16.69
C LEU A 278 11.69 8.90 15.58
N ILE A 279 11.15 10.12 15.67
CA ILE A 279 11.23 11.13 14.61
C ILE A 279 12.14 12.29 15.04
N GLN A 280 12.01 12.74 16.27
CA GLN A 280 12.71 13.92 16.80
C GLN A 280 14.03 13.57 17.52
N SER A 281 14.43 12.30 17.51
CA SER A 281 15.55 11.75 18.30
C SER A 281 16.82 11.42 17.52
#